data_AF-A0A9W5PT34-F1
#
_entry.id   AF-A0A9W5PT34-F1
#
_cell.length_a   1.000
_cell.length_b   1.000
_cell.length_c   1.000
_cell.angle_alpha   90.00
_cell.angle_beta   90.00
_cell.angle_gamma   90.00
#
_symmetry.space_group_name_H-M   'P 1'
#
loop_
_entity.id
_entity.type
_entity.pdbx_description
1 polymer ?
#
loop_
_entity_poly.entity_id
_entity_poly.type
_entity_poly.pdbx_seq_one_letter_code
_entity_poly.pdbx_strand_id
1 'polypeptide(L)'
;MKKYLQLQKHYQSSVIHIDGYENWIATSWLPVLHIFEVPFYYIEYAIAQLGALQMYKQYKEDPKQTLENYKKALSLGSSQSIKEVYDAAGIRFDFSGETIKELMLFVEKELELLEQL
;
A
#
# COMPACT_ATOMS: atom_id res chain seq x y z
N MET A 1 13.89 15.91 13.37
CA MET A 1 12.69 16.51 13.98
C MET A 1 11.94 17.43 13.01
N LYS A 2 12.42 18.65 12.71
CA LYS A 2 11.66 19.64 11.89
C LYS A 2 11.20 19.13 10.52
N LYS A 3 12.05 18.40 9.79
CA LYS A 3 11.70 17.86 8.47
C LYS A 3 10.61 16.80 8.53
N TYR A 4 10.65 15.92 9.54
CA TYR A 4 9.64 14.88 9.71
C TYR A 4 8.26 15.49 10.02
N LEU A 5 8.21 16.49 10.90
CA LEU A 5 6.98 17.24 11.16
C LEU A 5 6.43 17.92 9.89
N GLN A 6 7.29 18.49 9.04
CA GLN A 6 6.86 19.07 7.76
C GLN A 6 6.21 18.02 6.84
N LEU A 7 6.80 16.82 6.75
CA LEU A 7 6.27 15.72 5.93
C LEU A 7 4.94 15.21 6.51
N GLN A 8 4.85 15.05 7.83
CA GLN A 8 3.60 14.67 8.49
C GLN A 8 2.50 15.68 8.19
N LYS A 9 2.75 16.99 8.32
CA LYS A 9 1.78 18.03 7.95
C LYS A 9 1.34 18.00 6.48
N HIS A 10 2.17 17.47 5.59
CA HIS A 10 1.85 17.37 4.16
C HIS A 10 1.01 16.12 3.82
N TYR A 11 1.30 14.98 4.44
CA TYR A 11 0.68 13.69 4.11
C TYR A 11 -0.42 13.25 5.08
N GLN A 12 -0.49 13.84 6.27
CA GLN A 12 -1.53 13.52 7.25
C GLN A 12 -2.88 14.06 6.77
N SER A 13 -3.95 13.35 7.13
CA SER A 13 -5.30 13.77 6.83
C SER A 13 -5.62 15.15 7.42
N SER A 14 -6.28 15.99 6.63
CA SER A 14 -6.72 17.33 7.05
C SER A 14 -7.83 17.33 8.09
N VAL A 15 -8.42 16.17 8.38
CA VAL A 15 -9.52 16.05 9.36
C VAL A 15 -9.03 15.83 10.79
N ILE A 16 -7.72 15.61 10.99
CA ILE A 16 -7.13 15.41 12.33
C ILE A 16 -6.43 16.69 12.77
N HIS A 17 -6.90 17.27 13.87
CA HIS A 17 -6.26 18.41 14.53
C HIS A 17 -5.10 17.93 15.41
N ILE A 18 -3.92 18.53 15.23
CA ILE A 18 -2.67 18.11 15.89
C ILE A 18 -2.08 19.19 16.80
N ASP A 19 -2.86 20.24 17.10
CA ASP A 19 -2.43 21.37 17.91
C ASP A 19 -2.01 20.89 19.31
N GLY A 20 -0.80 21.27 19.72
CA GLY A 20 -0.21 20.87 21.00
C GLY A 20 0.53 19.52 20.99
N TYR A 21 0.49 18.77 19.88
CA TYR A 21 1.18 17.47 19.74
C TYR A 21 2.39 17.51 18.80
N GLU A 22 2.82 18.68 18.35
CA GLU A 22 3.85 18.83 17.32
C GLU A 22 5.18 18.20 17.71
N ASN A 23 5.55 18.29 18.98
CA ASN A 23 6.78 17.68 19.49
C ASN A 23 6.72 16.16 19.46
N TRP A 24 5.56 15.57 19.77
CA TRP A 24 5.36 14.13 19.69
C TRP A 24 5.38 13.63 18.24
N ILE A 25 4.72 14.34 17.33
CA ILE A 25 4.75 14.01 15.90
C ILE A 25 6.16 14.15 15.34
N ALA A 26 6.91 15.18 15.74
CA ALA A 26 8.28 15.40 15.27
C ALA A 26 9.24 14.27 15.65
N THR A 27 8.93 13.50 16.70
CA THR A 27 9.73 12.37 17.23
C THR A 27 9.12 11.00 16.94
N SER A 28 7.92 10.91 16.36
CA SER A 28 7.21 9.62 16.19
C SER A 28 7.86 8.65 15.21
N TRP A 29 8.88 9.09 14.46
CA TRP A 29 9.72 8.22 13.64
C TRP A 29 10.78 7.45 14.44
N LEU A 30 11.14 7.92 15.64
CA LEU A 30 12.15 7.27 16.48
C LEU A 30 11.83 5.80 16.83
N PRO A 31 10.58 5.43 17.19
CA PRO A 31 10.25 4.03 17.42
C PRO A 31 10.13 3.19 16.14
N VAL A 32 10.24 3.78 14.94
CA VAL A 32 10.15 3.04 13.68
C VAL A 32 11.48 2.35 13.39
N LEU A 33 11.60 1.13 13.92
CA LEU A 33 12.64 0.14 13.67
C LEU A 33 13.25 0.20 12.25
N HIS A 34 12.39 0.18 11.23
CA HIS A 34 12.80 0.08 9.83
C HIS A 34 13.72 1.23 9.38
N ILE A 35 13.65 2.39 10.03
CA ILE A 35 14.53 3.52 9.71
C ILE A 35 15.98 3.24 10.14
N PHE A 36 16.17 2.45 11.20
CA PHE A 36 17.48 2.20 11.81
C PHE A 36 18.08 0.85 11.42
N GLU A 37 17.28 -0.21 11.36
CA GLU A 37 17.81 -1.57 11.12
C GLU A 37 17.77 -1.99 9.65
N VAL A 38 16.75 -1.56 8.90
CA VAL A 38 16.54 -1.97 7.50
C VAL A 38 16.13 -0.77 6.64
N PRO A 39 17.05 0.18 6.40
CA PRO A 39 16.73 1.43 5.71
C PRO A 39 16.12 1.17 4.34
N PHE A 40 15.16 2.02 3.96
CA PHE A 40 14.34 1.95 2.74
C PHE A 40 13.32 0.81 2.66
N TYR A 41 13.32 -0.17 3.57
CA TYR A 41 12.35 -1.27 3.55
C TYR A 41 10.89 -0.80 3.62
N TYR A 42 10.61 0.32 4.30
CA TYR A 42 9.25 0.78 4.53
C TYR A 42 8.46 1.08 3.24
N ILE A 43 9.13 1.40 2.13
CA ILE A 43 8.46 1.64 0.83
C ILE A 43 7.87 0.35 0.25
N GLU A 44 8.42 -0.81 0.61
CA GLU A 44 7.94 -2.10 0.12
C GLU A 44 6.50 -2.36 0.56
N TYR A 45 6.07 -1.85 1.72
CA TYR A 45 4.67 -1.92 2.14
C TYR A 45 3.75 -1.17 1.19
N ALA A 46 4.15 0.00 0.69
CA ALA A 46 3.33 0.76 -0.27
C ALA A 46 3.24 0.03 -1.61
N ILE A 47 4.35 -0.53 -2.09
CA ILE A 47 4.40 -1.34 -3.31
C ILE A 47 3.52 -2.59 -3.17
N ALA A 48 3.69 -3.33 -2.09
CA ALA A 48 2.90 -4.53 -1.79
C ALA A 48 1.41 -4.21 -1.63
N GLN A 49 1.06 -3.08 -1.03
CA GLN A 49 -0.32 -2.63 -0.88
C GLN A 49 -0.96 -2.38 -2.25
N LEU A 50 -0.26 -1.75 -3.20
CA LEU A 50 -0.77 -1.57 -4.56
C LEU A 50 -0.96 -2.91 -5.28
N GLY A 51 -0.06 -3.87 -5.09
CA GLY A 51 -0.25 -5.23 -5.60
C GLY A 51 -1.45 -5.95 -4.96
N ALA A 52 -1.62 -5.82 -3.64
CA ALA A 52 -2.75 -6.38 -2.91
C ALA A 52 -4.09 -5.79 -3.35
N LEU A 53 -4.16 -4.48 -3.59
CA LEU A 53 -5.37 -3.83 -4.11
C LEU A 53 -5.73 -4.30 -5.52
N GLN A 54 -4.73 -4.51 -6.39
CA GLN A 54 -4.96 -5.11 -7.71
C GLN A 54 -5.52 -6.54 -7.59
N MET A 55 -4.96 -7.38 -6.71
CA MET A 55 -5.50 -8.71 -6.44
C MET A 55 -6.89 -8.65 -5.83
N TYR A 56 -7.17 -7.69 -4.94
CA TYR A 56 -8.51 -7.52 -4.39
C TYR A 56 -9.53 -7.16 -5.46
N LYS A 57 -9.19 -6.22 -6.35
CA LYS A 57 -10.02 -5.89 -7.51
C LYS A 57 -10.26 -7.10 -8.40
N GLN A 58 -9.21 -7.86 -8.73
CA GLN A 58 -9.30 -9.10 -9.49
C GLN A 58 -10.24 -10.11 -8.81
N TYR A 59 -10.16 -10.24 -7.49
CA TYR A 59 -11.02 -11.14 -6.70
C TYR A 59 -12.50 -10.76 -6.78
N LYS A 60 -12.82 -9.47 -6.82
CA LYS A 60 -14.21 -9.00 -6.98
C LYS A 60 -14.79 -9.35 -8.35
N GLU A 61 -13.96 -9.55 -9.36
CA GLU A 61 -14.35 -9.91 -10.74
C GLU A 61 -14.40 -11.43 -10.95
N ASP A 62 -13.32 -12.14 -10.56
CA ASP A 62 -13.23 -13.61 -10.63
C ASP A 62 -12.46 -14.17 -9.42
N PRO A 63 -13.17 -14.60 -8.37
CA PRO A 63 -12.56 -15.19 -7.18
C PRO A 63 -11.73 -16.44 -7.45
N LYS A 64 -12.15 -17.29 -8.40
CA LYS A 64 -11.49 -18.58 -8.65
C LYS A 64 -10.16 -18.35 -9.34
N GLN A 65 -10.16 -17.58 -10.42
CA GLN A 65 -8.95 -17.26 -11.15
C GLN A 65 -7.95 -16.50 -10.27
N THR A 66 -8.43 -15.60 -9.42
CA THR A 66 -7.56 -14.84 -8.50
C THR A 66 -6.83 -15.75 -7.52
N LEU A 67 -7.53 -16.72 -6.93
CA LEU A 67 -6.91 -17.66 -5.99
C LEU A 67 -5.91 -18.60 -6.69
N GLU A 68 -6.17 -18.99 -7.93
CA GLU A 68 -5.23 -19.77 -8.75
C GLU A 68 -3.96 -18.97 -9.05
N ASN A 69 -4.11 -17.72 -9.49
CA ASN A 69 -3.00 -16.80 -9.74
C ASN A 69 -2.18 -16.54 -8.48
N TYR A 70 -2.83 -16.29 -7.35
CA TYR A 70 -2.18 -16.09 -6.06
C TYR A 70 -1.34 -17.29 -5.63
N LYS A 71 -1.88 -18.52 -5.74
CA LYS A 71 -1.13 -19.75 -5.43
C LYS A 71 0.05 -19.94 -6.37
N LYS A 72 -0.12 -19.64 -7.66
CA LYS A 72 0.96 -19.70 -8.64
C LYS A 72 2.08 -18.73 -8.27
N ALA A 73 1.76 -17.47 -7.95
CA ALA A 73 2.74 -16.48 -7.53
C ALA A 73 3.48 -16.91 -6.26
N LEU A 74 2.77 -17.40 -5.24
CA LEU A 74 3.38 -17.90 -4.00
C LEU A 74 4.33 -19.08 -4.24
N SER A 75 4.00 -19.97 -5.18
CA SER A 75 4.85 -21.14 -5.49
C SER A 75 6.22 -20.77 -6.07
N LEU A 76 6.39 -19.55 -6.59
CA LEU A 76 7.67 -19.06 -7.10
C LEU A 76 8.65 -18.74 -5.95
N GLY A 77 8.15 -18.42 -4.76
CA GLY A 77 8.98 -18.01 -3.63
C GLY A 77 9.95 -16.88 -4.01
N SER A 78 11.20 -16.99 -3.59
CA SER A 78 12.29 -16.07 -3.95
C SER A 78 13.08 -16.48 -5.20
N SER A 79 12.57 -17.44 -5.99
CA SER A 79 13.29 -17.95 -7.17
C SER A 79 13.14 -17.08 -8.43
N GLN A 80 12.23 -16.10 -8.40
CA GLN A 80 11.93 -15.20 -9.51
C GLN A 80 12.00 -13.74 -9.05
N SER A 81 12.13 -12.82 -10.00
CA SER A 81 12.04 -11.38 -9.73
C SER A 81 10.64 -10.97 -9.28
N ILE A 82 10.54 -9.85 -8.57
CA ILE A 82 9.25 -9.34 -8.11
C ILE A 82 8.27 -9.05 -9.27
N LYS A 83 8.79 -8.62 -10.43
CA LYS A 83 7.97 -8.39 -11.61
C LYS A 83 7.34 -9.69 -12.12
N GLU A 84 8.12 -10.76 -12.18
CA GLU A 84 7.63 -12.09 -12.59
C GLU A 84 6.62 -12.65 -11.58
N VAL A 85 6.80 -12.38 -10.28
CA VAL A 85 5.82 -12.75 -9.24
C VAL A 85 4.51 -11.98 -9.43
N TYR A 86 4.55 -10.69 -9.76
CA TYR A 86 3.36 -9.88 -10.06
C TYR A 86 2.65 -10.39 -11.32
N ASP A 87 3.40 -10.65 -12.39
CA ASP A 87 2.86 -11.18 -13.64
C ASP A 87 2.19 -12.56 -13.40
N ALA A 88 2.79 -13.41 -12.56
CA ALA A 88 2.22 -14.71 -12.18
C ALA A 88 0.93 -14.58 -11.33
N ALA A 89 0.81 -13.51 -10.54
CA ALA A 89 -0.41 -13.15 -9.81
C ALA A 89 -1.46 -12.47 -10.72
N GLY A 90 -1.16 -12.24 -12.00
CA GLY A 90 -2.06 -11.57 -12.92
C GLY A 90 -2.28 -10.09 -12.59
N ILE A 91 -1.32 -9.45 -11.93
CA ILE A 91 -1.31 -8.03 -11.58
C ILE A 91 -0.12 -7.32 -12.23
N ARG A 92 -0.13 -6.00 -12.25
CA ARG A 92 0.89 -5.19 -12.91
C ARG A 92 1.86 -4.61 -11.90
N PHE A 93 3.16 -4.77 -12.15
CA PHE A 93 4.20 -4.03 -11.44
C PHE A 93 4.31 -2.61 -12.02
N ASP A 94 3.30 -1.79 -11.74
CA ASP A 94 3.13 -0.43 -12.26
C ASP A 94 2.72 0.54 -11.14
N PHE A 95 3.45 1.64 -11.02
CA PHE A 95 3.25 2.70 -10.02
C PHE A 95 2.93 4.05 -10.67
N SER A 96 2.49 4.03 -11.93
CA SER A 96 1.99 5.20 -12.63
C SER A 96 0.85 5.87 -11.88
N GLY A 97 0.70 7.19 -12.06
CA GLY A 97 -0.40 7.94 -11.47
C GLY A 97 -1.76 7.42 -11.93
N GLU A 98 -1.83 6.90 -13.16
CA GLU A 98 -2.99 6.26 -13.75
C GLU A 98 -3.39 5.00 -12.98
N THR A 99 -2.45 4.07 -12.75
CA THR A 99 -2.72 2.83 -11.99
C THR A 99 -3.09 3.14 -10.53
N ILE A 100 -2.40 4.09 -9.89
CA ILE A 100 -2.74 4.50 -8.51
C ILE A 100 -4.16 5.08 -8.47
N LYS A 101 -4.51 5.97 -9.40
CA LYS A 101 -5.86 6.56 -9.49
C LYS A 101 -6.93 5.51 -9.69
N GLU A 102 -6.71 4.55 -10.59
CA GLU A 102 -7.61 3.41 -10.83
C GLU A 102 -7.90 2.65 -9.53
N LEU A 103 -6.86 2.35 -8.75
CA LEU A 103 -6.98 1.61 -7.50
C LEU A 103 -7.66 2.42 -6.40
N MET A 104 -7.38 3.72 -6.30
CA MET A 104 -8.04 4.58 -5.31
C MET A 104 -9.54 4.73 -5.58
N LEU A 105 -9.94 4.88 -6.85
CA LEU A 105 -11.36 4.89 -7.24
C LEU A 105 -12.06 3.57 -6.91
N PHE A 106 -11.36 2.44 -7.07
CA PHE A 106 -11.88 1.14 -6.66
C PHE A 106 -12.07 1.06 -5.14
N VAL A 107 -11.09 1.50 -4.34
CA VAL A 107 -11.20 1.52 -2.88
C VAL A 107 -12.33 2.44 -2.41
N GLU A 108 -12.47 3.63 -3.00
CA GLU A 108 -13.55 4.57 -2.71
C GLU A 108 -14.93 3.92 -2.91
N LYS A 109 -15.14 3.27 -4.05
CA LYS A 109 -16.37 2.52 -4.33
C LYS A 109 -16.64 1.42 -3.31
N GLU A 110 -15.62 0.68 -2.90
CA GLU A 110 -15.77 -0.38 -1.90
C GLU A 110 -16.10 0.17 -0.50
N LEU A 111 -15.59 1.35 -0.15
CA LEU A 111 -15.94 2.05 1.10
C LEU A 111 -17.37 2.57 1.08
N GLU A 112 -17.82 3.16 -0.04
CA GLU A 112 -19.21 3.64 -0.20
C GLU A 112 -20.24 2.52 0.00
N LEU A 113 -19.93 1.30 -0.46
CA LEU A 113 -20.79 0.14 -0.26
C LEU A 113 -20.94 -0.25 1.21
N LEU A 114 -19.92 0.02 2.04
CA LEU A 114 -19.96 -0.26 3.48
C LEU A 114 -20.75 0.81 4.25
N GLU A 115 -20.75 2.06 3.79
CA GLU A 115 -21.51 3.15 4.41
C GLU A 115 -23.02 3.07 4.13
N GLN A 116 -23.42 2.28 3.13
CA GLN A 116 -24.82 2.03 2.79
C GLN A 116 -25.46 0.89 3.60
N LEU A 117 -24.68 0.19 4.43
CA LEU A 117 -25.14 -0.86 5.35
C LEU A 117 -25.55 -0.28 6.71
#